data_AF-A0A328C6N5-F1
#
_entry.id   AF-A0A328C6N5-F1
#
_cell.length_a   1.000
_cell.length_b   1.000
_cell.length_c   1.000
_cell.angle_alpha   90.00
_cell.angle_beta   90.00
_cell.angle_gamma   90.00
#
_symmetry.space_group_name_H-M   'P 1'
#
loop_
_entity.id
_entity.type
_entity.pdbx_description
1 polymer ?
#
loop_
_entity_poly.entity_id
_entity_poly.type
_entity_poly.pdbx_seq_one_letter_code
_entity_poly.pdbx_strand_id
1 'polypeptide(L)'
;MPTLVLVAMAWLLLVIQGALGGLVGEWVVPQIGIALVVFLGLERSLVRGGVVLLALMWPVEWFVTGVPGVYSFALVAVFFVMQLLRGRVQPTWGIARGVVAALATLGHSLMMLLVFTLSESNARVMTSIGWQMWASAFSTALATLVVGRLLSRMDRVMDPRRGRNVLEFRP
;
A
#
# COMPACT_ATOMS: atom_id res chain seq x y z
N MET A 1 -5.08 0.65 -17.57
CA MET A 1 -4.01 1.68 -17.45
C MET A 1 -2.65 1.08 -17.79
N PRO A 2 -1.82 1.79 -18.58
CA PRO A 2 -0.45 1.34 -18.89
C PRO A 2 0.41 1.25 -17.62
N THR A 3 1.28 0.26 -17.55
CA THR A 3 2.17 0.01 -16.39
C THR A 3 3.00 1.25 -16.05
N LEU A 4 3.53 1.95 -17.05
CA LEU A 4 4.34 3.16 -16.85
C LEU A 4 3.57 4.29 -16.17
N VAL A 5 2.29 4.48 -16.54
CA VAL A 5 1.45 5.51 -15.92
C VAL A 5 1.18 5.16 -14.45
N LEU A 6 1.02 3.86 -14.15
CA LEU A 6 0.84 3.40 -12.77
C LEU A 6 2.08 3.63 -11.91
N VAL A 7 3.26 3.36 -12.47
CA VAL A 7 4.54 3.65 -11.81
C VAL A 7 4.65 5.16 -11.55
N ALA A 8 4.45 5.99 -12.57
CA ALA A 8 4.55 7.45 -12.44
C ALA A 8 3.58 8.01 -11.38
N MET A 9 2.33 7.54 -11.38
CA MET A 9 1.36 7.93 -10.36
C MET A 9 1.74 7.48 -8.96
N ALA A 10 2.20 6.24 -8.82
CA ALA A 10 2.61 5.70 -7.53
C ALA A 10 3.83 6.46 -6.97
N TRP A 11 4.79 6.82 -7.84
CA TRP A 11 5.89 7.71 -7.48
C TRP A 11 5.41 9.09 -7.04
N LEU A 12 4.49 9.72 -7.79
CA LEU A 12 3.93 11.01 -7.42
C LEU A 12 3.25 10.95 -6.04
N LEU A 13 2.49 9.89 -5.77
CA LEU A 13 1.83 9.67 -4.49
C LEU A 13 2.82 9.49 -3.34
N LEU A 14 3.95 8.81 -3.56
CA LEU A 14 5.03 8.68 -2.57
C LEU A 14 5.72 10.02 -2.30
N VAL A 15 5.97 10.82 -3.34
CA VAL A 15 6.52 12.18 -3.18
C VAL A 15 5.55 13.07 -2.38
N ILE A 16 4.26 12.99 -2.66
CA ILE A 16 3.23 13.69 -1.87
C ILE A 16 3.24 13.20 -0.41
N GLN A 17 3.37 11.90 -0.16
CA GLN A 17 3.51 11.37 1.21
C GLN A 17 4.72 11.98 1.92
N GLY A 18 5.89 12.00 1.27
CA GLY A 18 7.11 12.57 1.83
C GLY A 18 6.96 14.06 2.15
N ALA A 19 6.38 14.82 1.23
CA ALA A 19 6.11 16.25 1.44
C ALA A 19 5.12 16.50 2.60
N LEU A 20 4.06 15.69 2.69
CA LEU A 20 3.09 15.77 3.80
C LEU A 20 3.71 15.40 5.14
N GLY A 21 4.60 14.39 5.16
CA GLY A 21 5.32 13.98 6.37
C GLY A 21 6.17 15.11 6.94
N GLY A 22 6.83 15.89 6.08
CA GLY A 22 7.59 17.07 6.50
C GLY A 22 6.73 18.23 7.04
N LEU A 23 5.45 18.32 6.64
CA LEU A 23 4.55 19.43 7.01
C LEU A 23 3.69 19.14 8.25
N VAL A 24 3.19 17.91 8.40
CA VAL A 24 2.21 17.53 9.44
C VAL A 24 2.87 16.87 10.65
N GLY A 25 4.16 16.56 10.55
CA GLY A 25 4.91 15.79 11.56
C GLY A 25 4.66 14.28 11.42
N GLU A 26 5.61 13.48 11.91
CA GLU A 26 5.69 12.02 11.67
C GLU A 26 4.54 11.20 12.31
N TRP A 27 3.72 11.82 13.16
CA TRP A 27 2.77 11.11 14.02
C TRP A 27 1.51 10.62 13.29
N VAL A 28 1.14 11.20 12.14
CA VAL A 28 -0.11 10.88 11.42
C VAL A 28 0.12 10.78 9.91
N VAL A 29 1.26 10.24 9.50
CA VAL A 29 1.55 10.07 8.06
C VAL A 29 0.93 8.75 7.57
N PRO A 30 -0.02 8.79 6.61
CA PRO A 30 -0.57 7.57 6.04
C PRO A 30 0.51 6.81 5.26
N GLN A 31 0.51 5.48 5.37
CA GLN A 31 1.43 4.63 4.62
C GLN A 31 0.89 4.38 3.21
N ILE A 32 1.04 5.37 2.33
CA ILE A 32 0.60 5.32 0.94
C ILE A 32 1.31 4.19 0.18
N GLY A 33 2.55 3.86 0.52
CA GLY A 33 3.25 2.68 0.01
C GLY A 33 2.45 1.39 0.20
N ILE A 34 1.98 1.12 1.42
CA ILE A 34 1.14 -0.05 1.71
C ILE A 34 -0.20 0.03 0.95
N ALA A 35 -0.85 1.20 0.94
CA ALA A 35 -2.10 1.38 0.21
C ALA A 35 -1.96 1.05 -1.29
N LEU A 36 -0.85 1.49 -1.91
CA LEU A 36 -0.50 1.18 -3.29
C LEU A 36 -0.27 -0.31 -3.50
N VAL A 37 0.47 -0.96 -2.61
CA VAL A 37 0.73 -2.41 -2.69
C VAL A 37 -0.55 -3.21 -2.54
N VAL A 38 -1.44 -2.81 -1.63
CA VAL A 38 -2.78 -3.43 -1.48
C VAL A 38 -3.59 -3.27 -2.76
N PHE A 39 -3.58 -2.08 -3.38
CA PHE A 39 -4.20 -1.87 -4.67
C PHE A 39 -3.60 -2.80 -5.75
N LEU A 40 -2.27 -2.88 -5.84
CA LEU A 40 -1.58 -3.71 -6.82
C LEU A 40 -1.90 -5.19 -6.65
N GLY A 41 -1.88 -5.69 -5.41
CA GLY A 41 -2.15 -7.09 -5.10
C GLY A 41 -3.60 -7.50 -5.37
N LEU A 42 -4.56 -6.59 -5.17
CA LEU A 42 -5.98 -6.89 -5.38
C LEU A 42 -6.46 -6.66 -6.82
N GLU A 43 -5.91 -5.68 -7.55
CA GLU A 43 -6.45 -5.24 -8.85
C GLU A 43 -5.62 -5.64 -10.08
N ARG A 44 -4.33 -5.96 -9.88
CA ARG A 44 -3.40 -6.26 -10.98
C ARG A 44 -3.02 -7.73 -11.01
N SER A 45 -2.66 -8.21 -12.21
CA SER A 45 -2.08 -9.54 -12.37
C SER A 45 -0.73 -9.62 -11.66
N LEU A 46 -0.31 -10.82 -11.26
CA LEU A 46 0.95 -11.05 -10.58
C LEU A 46 2.13 -10.40 -11.30
N VAL A 47 2.23 -10.58 -12.61
CA VAL A 47 3.32 -10.03 -13.44
C VAL A 47 3.27 -8.50 -13.50
N ARG A 48 2.13 -7.90 -13.85
CA ARG A 48 2.03 -6.43 -13.96
C ARG A 48 2.16 -5.74 -12.61
N GLY A 49 1.55 -6.30 -11.57
CA GLY A 49 1.67 -5.81 -10.20
C GLY A 49 3.10 -5.93 -9.69
N GLY A 50 3.77 -7.05 -9.96
CA GLY A 50 5.16 -7.29 -9.58
C GLY A 50 6.14 -6.33 -10.25
N VAL A 51 5.97 -6.05 -11.55
CA VAL A 51 6.81 -5.05 -12.24
C VAL A 51 6.66 -3.66 -11.62
N VAL A 52 5.43 -3.26 -11.28
CA VAL A 52 5.18 -1.96 -10.65
C VAL A 52 5.74 -1.93 -9.23
N LEU A 53 5.59 -3.02 -8.47
CA LEU A 53 6.17 -3.15 -7.13
C LEU A 53 7.70 -3.03 -7.17
N LEU A 54 8.37 -3.73 -8.10
CA LEU A 54 9.82 -3.64 -8.29
C LEU A 54 10.25 -2.21 -8.59
N ALA A 55 9.54 -1.52 -9.48
CA ALA A 55 9.80 -0.11 -9.80
C ALA A 55 9.52 0.84 -8.63
N LEU A 56 8.75 0.42 -7.63
CA LEU A 56 8.45 1.21 -6.42
C LEU A 56 9.43 0.97 -5.28
N MET A 57 10.16 -0.14 -5.25
CA MET A 57 11.05 -0.44 -4.12
C MET A 57 12.14 0.62 -3.98
N TRP A 58 12.71 1.04 -5.11
CA TRP A 58 13.78 2.01 -5.15
C TRP A 58 13.43 3.37 -4.51
N PRO A 59 12.37 4.08 -4.94
CA PRO A 59 11.99 5.34 -4.30
C PRO A 59 11.51 5.12 -2.86
N VAL A 60 10.87 3.99 -2.56
CA VAL A 60 10.41 3.70 -1.19
C VAL A 60 11.58 3.62 -0.21
N GLU A 61 12.66 2.94 -0.56
CA GLU A 61 13.87 2.85 0.29
C GLU A 61 14.53 4.21 0.50
N TRP A 62 14.39 5.16 -0.43
CA TRP A 62 14.91 6.52 -0.25
C TRP A 62 14.13 7.34 0.79
N PHE A 63 12.83 7.07 0.95
CA PHE A 63 11.99 7.81 1.90
C PHE A 63 11.94 7.17 3.28
N VAL A 64 12.31 5.90 3.41
CA VAL A 64 12.27 5.17 4.68
C VAL A 64 13.61 5.26 5.39
N THR A 65 13.62 5.91 6.55
CA THR A 65 14.76 5.86 7.46
C THR A 65 14.74 4.56 8.24
N GLY A 66 15.75 3.69 8.08
CA GLY A 66 15.82 2.42 8.80
C GLY A 66 16.84 1.44 8.22
N VAL A 67 16.72 0.17 8.59
CA VAL A 67 17.54 -0.91 8.04
C VAL A 67 17.17 -1.10 6.57
N PRO A 68 18.13 -0.93 5.63
CA PRO A 68 17.86 -1.06 4.20
C PRO A 68 17.24 -2.41 3.85
N GLY A 69 16.20 -2.40 3.02
CA GLY A 69 15.55 -3.59 2.48
C GLY A 69 14.48 -4.24 3.37
N VAL A 70 14.39 -3.90 4.67
CA VAL A 70 13.36 -4.49 5.55
C VAL A 70 11.97 -4.00 5.15
N TYR A 71 11.83 -2.70 4.88
CA TYR A 71 10.57 -2.11 4.46
C TYR A 71 10.15 -2.64 3.08
N SER A 72 11.08 -2.67 2.12
CA SER A 72 10.84 -3.32 0.82
C SER A 72 10.39 -4.77 0.96
N PHE A 73 11.10 -5.58 1.74
CA PHE A 73 10.74 -6.97 1.96
C PHE A 73 9.32 -7.11 2.52
N ALA A 74 8.95 -6.26 3.47
CA ALA A 74 7.62 -6.21 4.03
C ALA A 74 6.53 -5.87 3.00
N LEU A 75 6.79 -4.90 2.10
CA LEU A 75 5.89 -4.60 0.99
C LEU A 75 5.73 -5.80 0.04
N VAL A 76 6.80 -6.54 -0.24
CA VAL A 76 6.72 -7.76 -1.07
C VAL A 76 5.85 -8.82 -0.40
N ALA A 77 6.04 -9.04 0.90
CA ALA A 77 5.21 -9.97 1.67
C ALA A 77 3.73 -9.56 1.61
N VAL A 78 3.43 -8.27 1.84
CA VAL A 78 2.06 -7.74 1.74
C VAL A 78 1.49 -7.97 0.33
N PHE A 79 2.26 -7.71 -0.73
CA PHE A 79 1.81 -7.94 -2.10
C PHE A 79 1.38 -9.38 -2.34
N PHE A 80 2.20 -10.36 -1.93
CA PHE A 80 1.88 -11.77 -2.10
C PHE A 80 0.66 -12.19 -1.28
N VAL A 81 0.54 -11.72 -0.03
CA VAL A 81 -0.65 -11.98 0.80
C VAL A 81 -1.90 -11.42 0.12
N MET A 82 -1.82 -10.21 -0.45
CA MET A 82 -2.94 -9.61 -1.18
C MET A 82 -3.31 -10.38 -2.45
N GLN A 83 -2.31 -10.91 -3.18
CA GLN A 83 -2.57 -11.77 -4.35
C GLN A 83 -3.30 -13.06 -3.96
N LEU A 84 -2.94 -13.68 -2.83
CA LEU A 84 -3.64 -14.86 -2.30
C LEU A 84 -5.09 -14.54 -1.89
N LEU A 85 -5.31 -13.34 -1.34
CA LEU A 85 -6.62 -12.89 -0.88
C LEU A 85 -7.50 -12.29 -1.98
N ARG A 86 -6.97 -12.08 -3.19
CA ARG A 86 -7.64 -11.38 -4.30
C ARG A 86 -9.02 -11.95 -4.63
N GLY A 87 -9.22 -13.26 -4.53
CA GLY A 87 -10.50 -13.92 -4.80
C GLY A 87 -11.49 -13.89 -3.63
N ARG A 88 -11.08 -13.48 -2.43
CA ARG A 88 -11.92 -13.46 -1.21
C ARG A 88 -12.36 -12.06 -0.80
N VAL A 89 -11.76 -11.02 -1.36
CA VAL A 89 -12.09 -9.63 -1.06
C VAL A 89 -13.12 -9.12 -2.06
N GLN A 90 -14.12 -8.37 -1.58
CA GLN A 90 -15.17 -7.81 -2.43
C GLN A 90 -14.59 -7.02 -3.62
N PRO A 91 -15.21 -7.08 -4.80
CA PRO A 91 -14.70 -6.42 -6.02
C PRO A 91 -14.87 -4.90 -6.00
N THR A 92 -15.76 -4.36 -5.16
CA THR A 92 -16.00 -2.92 -5.05
C THR A 92 -15.03 -2.27 -4.05
N TRP A 93 -14.41 -1.14 -4.42
CA TRP A 93 -13.66 -0.33 -3.45
C TRP A 93 -14.62 0.25 -2.42
N GLY A 94 -14.63 -0.36 -1.24
CA GLY A 94 -15.41 0.05 -0.09
C GLY A 94 -14.66 -0.21 1.21
N ILE A 95 -15.41 -0.15 2.31
CA ILE A 95 -14.87 -0.23 3.68
C ILE A 95 -14.04 -1.51 3.89
N ALA A 96 -14.49 -2.66 3.36
CA ALA A 96 -13.80 -3.95 3.49
C ALA A 96 -12.32 -3.89 3.05
N ARG A 97 -12.05 -3.15 1.98
CA ARG A 97 -10.72 -3.00 1.42
C ARG A 97 -9.85 -1.98 2.17
N GLY A 98 -10.47 -0.96 2.76
CA GLY A 98 -9.82 -0.10 3.76
C GLY A 98 -9.42 -0.88 5.01
N VAL A 99 -10.27 -1.79 5.49
CA VAL A 99 -9.95 -2.70 6.61
C VAL A 99 -8.78 -3.62 6.25
N VAL A 100 -8.77 -4.19 5.05
CA VAL A 100 -7.63 -5.00 4.57
C VAL A 100 -6.33 -4.20 4.57
N ALA A 101 -6.35 -2.94 4.14
CA ALA A 101 -5.15 -2.09 4.19
C ALA A 101 -4.73 -1.72 5.62
N ALA A 102 -5.67 -1.45 6.53
CA ALA A 102 -5.34 -1.27 7.94
C ALA A 102 -4.69 -2.53 8.53
N LEU A 103 -5.24 -3.71 8.25
CA LEU A 103 -4.65 -4.98 8.69
C LEU A 103 -3.27 -5.23 8.08
N ALA A 104 -3.08 -4.92 6.80
CA ALA A 104 -1.77 -4.99 6.15
C ALA A 104 -0.76 -4.02 6.80
N THR A 105 -1.20 -2.83 7.17
CA THR A 105 -0.38 -1.83 7.87
C THR A 105 0.00 -2.29 9.28
N LEU A 106 -0.95 -2.88 10.02
CA LEU A 106 -0.69 -3.46 11.33
C LEU A 106 0.28 -4.63 11.22
N GLY A 107 0.08 -5.55 10.27
CA GLY A 107 0.96 -6.69 10.04
C GLY A 107 2.37 -6.26 9.64
N HIS A 108 2.48 -5.30 8.72
CA HIS A 108 3.75 -4.67 8.35
C HIS A 108 4.46 -4.08 9.57
N SER A 109 3.73 -3.30 10.38
CA SER A 109 4.34 -2.62 11.53
C SER A 109 4.70 -3.59 12.66
N LEU A 110 3.93 -4.67 12.84
CA LEU A 110 4.30 -5.78 13.74
C LEU A 110 5.58 -6.47 13.28
N MET A 111 5.75 -6.67 11.98
CA MET A 111 6.96 -7.26 11.43
C MET A 111 8.18 -6.33 11.64
N MET A 112 8.01 -5.03 11.40
CA MET A 112 9.04 -4.03 11.71
C MET A 112 9.38 -4.02 13.20
N LEU A 113 8.36 -4.05 14.07
CA LEU A 113 8.56 -4.09 15.52
C LEU A 113 9.31 -5.36 15.94
N LEU A 114 8.96 -6.53 15.38
CA LEU A 114 9.69 -7.78 15.63
C LEU A 114 11.16 -7.67 15.23
N VAL A 115 11.45 -7.17 14.03
CA VAL A 115 12.83 -6.98 13.56
C VAL A 115 13.61 -6.03 14.47
N PHE A 116 12.99 -4.91 14.87
CA PHE A 116 13.61 -3.97 15.80
C PHE A 116 13.84 -4.60 17.17
N THR A 117 12.89 -5.36 17.72
CA THR A 117 13.08 -6.04 19.01
C THR A 117 14.21 -7.07 19.00
N LEU A 118 14.44 -7.73 17.87
CA LEU A 118 15.53 -8.69 17.71
C LEU A 118 16.89 -8.01 17.47
N SER A 119 16.89 -6.78 16.94
CA SER A 119 18.11 -6.05 16.57
C SER A 119 18.57 -5.05 17.63
N GLU A 120 17.64 -4.40 18.35
CA GLU A 120 17.92 -3.37 19.34
C GLU A 120 16.95 -3.46 20.53
N SER A 121 17.52 -3.51 21.74
CA SER A 121 16.80 -3.56 23.02
C SER A 121 16.51 -2.15 23.55
N ASN A 122 15.73 -1.33 22.83
CA ASN A 122 15.39 0.03 23.30
C ASN A 122 13.89 0.21 23.58
N ALA A 123 13.53 0.16 24.87
CA ALA A 123 12.13 0.20 25.33
C ALA A 123 11.35 1.47 24.93
N ARG A 124 12.04 2.62 24.76
CA ARG A 124 11.41 3.87 24.31
C ARG A 124 11.03 3.84 22.83
N VAL A 125 11.78 3.13 22.01
CA VAL A 125 11.48 2.95 20.58
C VAL A 125 10.22 2.10 20.43
N MET A 126 10.11 1.02 21.22
CA MET A 126 8.95 0.12 21.19
C MET A 126 7.62 0.81 21.54
N THR A 127 7.59 1.68 22.55
CA THR A 127 6.36 2.40 22.95
C THR A 127 5.94 3.44 21.91
N SER A 128 6.90 4.14 21.30
CA SER A 128 6.63 5.10 20.23
C SER A 128 6.05 4.41 18.98
N ILE A 129 6.61 3.26 18.60
CA ILE A 129 6.12 2.45 17.48
C ILE A 129 4.70 1.96 17.80
N GLY A 130 4.45 1.45 19.00
CA GLY A 130 3.13 0.95 19.39
C GLY A 130 2.01 2.00 19.25
N TRP A 131 2.28 3.26 19.59
CA TRP A 131 1.29 4.33 19.42
C TRP A 131 1.15 4.78 17.95
N GLN A 132 2.27 4.92 17.24
CA GLN A 132 2.25 5.25 15.80
C GLN A 132 1.59 4.14 14.97
N MET A 133 1.64 2.88 15.40
CA MET A 133 1.00 1.76 14.69
C MET A 133 -0.50 1.94 14.51
N TRP A 134 -1.19 2.40 15.55
CA TRP A 134 -2.65 2.60 15.47
C TRP A 134 -3.02 3.80 14.60
N ALA A 135 -2.32 4.92 14.79
CA ALA A 135 -2.53 6.13 14.00
C ALA A 135 -2.22 5.91 12.51
N SER A 136 -1.12 5.22 12.22
CA SER A 136 -0.72 4.86 10.85
C SER A 136 -1.70 3.85 10.22
N ALA A 137 -2.18 2.85 10.95
CA ALA A 137 -3.18 1.91 10.43
C ALA A 137 -4.49 2.61 10.06
N PHE A 138 -4.99 3.50 10.93
CA PHE A 138 -6.22 4.24 10.68
C PHE A 138 -6.08 5.22 9.51
N SER A 139 -5.01 6.03 9.49
CA SER A 139 -4.73 6.96 8.39
C SER A 139 -4.48 6.22 7.07
N THR A 140 -3.86 5.03 7.09
CA THR A 140 -3.66 4.21 5.90
C THR A 140 -4.96 3.60 5.39
N ALA A 141 -5.87 3.18 6.26
CA ALA A 141 -7.22 2.78 5.86
C ALA A 141 -7.94 3.91 5.11
N LEU A 142 -7.92 5.13 5.66
CA LEU A 142 -8.53 6.30 5.03
C LEU A 142 -7.84 6.63 3.70
N ALA A 143 -6.51 6.67 3.67
CA ALA A 143 -5.74 6.92 2.46
C ALA A 143 -6.02 5.86 1.39
N THR A 144 -6.18 4.59 1.76
CA THR A 144 -6.52 3.51 0.82
C THR A 144 -7.88 3.72 0.18
N LEU A 145 -8.87 4.20 0.94
CA LEU A 145 -10.18 4.52 0.36
C LEU A 145 -10.08 5.63 -0.69
N VAL A 146 -9.25 6.66 -0.44
CA VAL A 146 -9.05 7.79 -1.37
C VAL A 146 -8.21 7.36 -2.56
N VAL A 147 -7.00 6.84 -2.32
CA VAL A 147 -6.03 6.40 -3.34
C VAL A 147 -6.63 5.28 -4.19
N GLY A 148 -7.28 4.31 -3.56
CA GLY A 148 -7.99 3.24 -4.25
C GLY A 148 -9.05 3.80 -5.19
N ARG A 149 -9.95 4.68 -4.70
CA ARG A 149 -10.98 5.29 -5.55
C ARG A 149 -10.37 6.10 -6.70
N LEU A 150 -9.32 6.87 -6.44
CA LEU A 150 -8.63 7.67 -7.45
C LEU A 150 -8.05 6.76 -8.55
N LEU A 151 -7.28 5.74 -8.16
CA LEU A 151 -6.65 4.80 -9.09
C LEU A 151 -7.68 3.99 -9.87
N SER A 152 -8.77 3.55 -9.23
CA SER A 152 -9.84 2.83 -9.92
C SER A 152 -10.61 3.73 -10.89
N ARG A 153 -10.81 5.01 -10.56
CA ARG A 153 -11.39 5.98 -11.50
C ARG A 153 -10.48 6.19 -12.71
N MET A 154 -9.18 6.38 -12.48
CA MET A 154 -8.21 6.55 -13.56
C MET A 154 -8.05 5.30 -14.42
N ASP A 155 -8.11 4.11 -13.83
CA ASP A 155 -8.06 2.86 -14.60
C ASP A 155 -9.27 2.72 -15.53
N ARG A 156 -10.46 3.18 -15.11
CA ARG A 156 -11.67 3.20 -15.97
C ARG A 156 -11.56 4.22 -17.10
N VAL A 157 -10.98 5.39 -16.84
CA VAL A 157 -10.79 6.44 -17.85
C VAL A 157 -9.77 5.99 -18.91
N MET A 158 -8.67 5.36 -18.48
CA MET A 158 -7.59 4.95 -19.37
C MET A 158 -7.83 3.61 -20.06
N ASP A 159 -8.76 2.80 -19.57
CA ASP A 159 -9.12 1.52 -20.20
C ASP A 159 -10.64 1.27 -20.16
N PRO A 160 -11.41 1.98 -21.01
CA PRO A 160 -12.87 1.88 -21.04
C PRO A 160 -13.37 0.46 -21.39
N ARG A 161 -12.55 -0.32 -22.10
CA ARG A 161 -12.90 -1.68 -22.56
C ARG A 161 -13.04 -2.67 -21.40
N ARG A 162 -12.34 -2.42 -20.28
CA ARG A 162 -12.39 -3.28 -19.09
C ARG A 162 -13.76 -3.30 -18.39
N GLY A 163 -14.59 -2.28 -18.61
CA GLY A 163 -15.97 -2.21 -18.09
C GLY A 163 -17.03 -2.84 -19.01
N ARG A 164 -16.71 -3.08 -20.28
CA ARG A 164 -17.67 -3.55 -21.29
C ARG A 164 -17.82 -5.08 -21.29
N ASN A 165 -16.77 -5.81 -20.92
CA ASN A 165 -16.76 -7.28 -20.89
C ASN A 165 -17.59 -7.92 -19.76
N VAL A 166 -18.19 -7.13 -18.85
CA VAL A 166 -19.07 -7.64 -17.79
C VAL A 166 -20.53 -7.78 -18.29
N LEU A 167 -20.88 -7.16 -19.42
CA LEU A 167 -22.24 -7.18 -19.96
C LEU A 167 -22.49 -8.28 -21.01
N GLU A 168 -21.49 -9.06 -21.42
CA GLU A 168 -21.63 -10.09 -22.47
C GLU A 168 -21.82 -11.52 -21.96
N PHE A 169 -21.88 -11.75 -20.65
CA PHE A 169 -22.22 -13.06 -20.09
C PHE A 169 -23.41 -12.97 -19.12
N ARG A 170 -24.60 -12.80 -19.69
CA ARG A 170 -25.83 -13.32 -19.08
C ARG A 170 -26.38 -14.40 -20.01
N PRO A 171 -26.30 -15.70 -19.65
CA PRO A 171 -27.22 -16.69 -20.20
C PRO A 171 -28.65 -16.39 -19.76
#